data_AF-A0A7J6SIX2-F1
#
_entry.id   AF-A0A7J6SIX2-F1
#
_cell.length_a   1.000
_cell.length_b   1.000
_cell.length_c   1.000
_cell.angle_alpha   90.00
_cell.angle_beta   90.00
_cell.angle_gamma   90.00
#
_symmetry.space_group_name_H-M   'P 1'
#
loop_
_entity.id
_entity.type
_entity.pdbx_description
1 polymer ?
#
loop_
_entity_poly.entity_id
_entity_poly.type
_entity_poly.pdbx_seq_one_letter_code
_entity_poly.pdbx_strand_id
1 'polypeptide(L)'
;MVPSFLIWLACTTSVVLAAEKPKSVGAPRSLVRYSQVRGRPYKVSYDSRAFTIDYNRSLLLGGSVHYPRLAMEDWGPILKNMALDGLNHVQLYVFWNVHEPKAPQYDPATKTYKHTYDLEGRADLAKFIKLAGDNDLFVDVRIGPYVCAEFTFGGIP
;
A
#
# COMPACT_ATOMS: atom_id res chain seq x y z
N MET A 1 -80.46 12.18 -20.66
CA MET A 1 -79.47 13.27 -20.79
C MET A 1 -78.27 12.87 -19.93
N VAL A 2 -77.18 12.47 -20.57
CA VAL A 2 -75.85 12.12 -20.00
C VAL A 2 -75.14 13.49 -19.76
N PRO A 3 -74.18 13.72 -18.81
CA PRO A 3 -73.02 12.85 -18.64
C PRO A 3 -72.28 12.74 -17.29
N SER A 4 -71.58 11.61 -17.17
CA SER A 4 -70.18 11.43 -16.75
C SER A 4 -69.66 12.03 -15.44
N PHE A 5 -69.30 11.16 -14.50
CA PHE A 5 -68.08 11.28 -13.69
C PHE A 5 -67.47 9.88 -13.50
N LEU A 6 -66.64 9.47 -14.45
CA LEU A 6 -65.19 9.27 -14.30
C LEU A 6 -64.74 8.52 -13.04
N ILE A 7 -64.39 7.27 -13.30
CA ILE A 7 -63.50 6.37 -12.59
C ILE A 7 -62.19 7.08 -12.18
N TRP A 8 -61.81 6.94 -10.92
CA TRP A 8 -60.39 6.88 -10.52
C TRP A 8 -60.23 5.79 -9.46
N LEU A 9 -60.04 4.55 -9.93
CA LEU A 9 -59.46 3.50 -9.12
C LEU A 9 -57.94 3.73 -9.15
N ALA A 10 -57.40 4.39 -8.13
CA ALA A 10 -55.95 4.52 -7.96
C ALA A 10 -55.38 3.14 -7.59
N CYS A 11 -55.07 2.34 -8.60
CA CYS A 11 -54.29 1.12 -8.45
C CYS A 11 -52.83 1.52 -8.23
N THR A 12 -52.44 1.78 -6.99
CA THR A 12 -51.03 1.93 -6.63
C THR A 12 -50.38 0.56 -6.75
N THR A 13 -49.79 0.27 -7.91
CA THR A 13 -48.77 -0.77 -8.02
C THR A 13 -47.57 -0.30 -7.21
N SER A 14 -47.54 -0.66 -5.93
CA SER A 14 -46.31 -0.67 -5.15
C SER A 14 -45.34 -1.62 -5.86
N VAL A 15 -44.39 -1.05 -6.59
CA VAL A 15 -43.19 -1.80 -6.99
C VAL A 15 -42.42 -2.04 -5.70
N VAL A 16 -42.70 -3.18 -5.07
CA VAL A 16 -41.80 -3.73 -4.06
C VAL A 16 -40.57 -4.18 -4.85
N LEU A 17 -39.59 -3.29 -4.98
CA LEU A 17 -38.23 -3.71 -5.27
C LEU A 17 -37.86 -4.65 -4.12
N ALA A 18 -37.88 -5.95 -4.41
CA ALA A 18 -37.21 -6.92 -3.58
C ALA A 18 -35.73 -6.52 -3.59
N ALA A 19 -35.32 -5.72 -2.60
CA ALA A 19 -33.93 -5.61 -2.25
C ALA A 19 -33.49 -7.04 -1.95
N GLU A 20 -32.66 -7.61 -2.82
CA GLU A 20 -32.00 -8.87 -2.50
C GLU A 20 -31.41 -8.70 -1.11
N LYS A 21 -31.78 -9.60 -0.18
CA LYS A 21 -31.14 -9.65 1.13
C LYS A 21 -29.64 -9.60 0.87
N PRO A 22 -28.88 -8.67 1.49
CA PRO A 22 -27.44 -8.68 1.34
C PRO A 22 -26.99 -10.11 1.65
N LYS A 23 -26.33 -10.75 0.68
CA LYS A 23 -25.75 -12.09 0.87
C LYS A 23 -25.04 -12.05 2.22
N SER A 24 -25.33 -13.03 3.08
CA SER A 24 -24.75 -13.08 4.42
C SER A 24 -23.28 -12.75 4.32
N VAL A 25 -22.91 -11.62 4.93
CA VAL A 25 -21.50 -11.27 5.06
C VAL A 25 -20.99 -12.33 6.02
N GLY A 26 -20.34 -13.37 5.47
CA GLY A 26 -19.67 -14.39 6.27
C GLY A 26 -18.77 -13.69 7.30
N ALA A 27 -18.44 -14.41 8.38
CA ALA A 27 -17.58 -13.89 9.44
C ALA A 27 -16.44 -13.05 8.85
N PRO A 28 -16.11 -11.88 9.45
CA PRO A 28 -15.17 -10.94 8.88
C PRO A 28 -13.89 -11.68 8.50
N ARG A 29 -13.59 -11.74 7.19
CA ARG A 29 -12.36 -12.36 6.72
C ARG A 29 -11.21 -11.56 7.28
N SER A 30 -10.31 -12.22 7.99
CA SER A 30 -9.09 -11.59 8.48
C SER A 30 -8.28 -11.06 7.30
N LEU A 31 -7.60 -9.94 7.52
CA LEU A 31 -6.67 -9.40 6.54
C LEU A 31 -5.57 -10.42 6.26
N VAL A 32 -5.20 -10.55 4.99
CA VAL A 32 -4.03 -11.35 4.61
C VAL A 32 -2.78 -10.68 5.19
N ARG A 33 -1.89 -11.51 5.73
CA ARG A 33 -0.65 -11.14 6.42
C ARG A 33 0.56 -11.68 5.67
N TYR A 34 1.71 -11.03 5.79
CA TYR A 34 2.90 -11.40 5.01
C TYR A 34 3.41 -12.81 5.36
N SER A 35 3.35 -13.19 6.63
CA SER A 35 3.72 -14.51 7.17
C SER A 35 3.01 -15.67 6.48
N GLN A 36 1.79 -15.46 5.97
CA GLN A 36 1.00 -16.50 5.28
C GLN A 36 1.59 -16.86 3.90
N VAL A 37 2.39 -15.97 3.32
CA VAL A 37 2.97 -16.14 1.97
C VAL A 37 4.50 -16.02 1.95
N ARG A 38 5.13 -15.75 3.10
CA ARG A 38 6.58 -15.58 3.24
C ARG A 38 7.34 -16.85 2.80
N GLY A 39 8.48 -16.65 2.15
CA GLY A 39 9.39 -17.74 1.75
C GLY A 39 9.08 -18.36 0.38
N ARG A 40 8.07 -17.86 -0.33
CA ARG A 40 7.76 -18.27 -1.71
C ARG A 40 7.24 -17.10 -2.53
N PRO A 41 7.31 -17.16 -3.86
CA PRO A 41 6.55 -16.26 -4.71
C PRO A 41 5.04 -16.39 -4.44
N TYR A 42 4.32 -15.27 -4.54
CA TYR A 42 2.88 -15.20 -4.42
C TYR A 42 2.31 -14.26 -5.49
N LYS A 43 1.06 -14.51 -5.90
CA LYS A 43 0.38 -13.72 -6.93
C LYS A 43 -0.41 -12.61 -6.27
N VAL A 44 -0.11 -11.36 -6.67
CA VAL A 44 -0.91 -10.19 -6.32
C VAL A 44 -1.78 -9.82 -7.52
N SER A 45 -3.07 -9.67 -7.30
CA SER A 45 -4.05 -9.20 -8.29
C SER A 45 -5.09 -8.34 -7.58
N TYR A 46 -6.07 -7.82 -8.30
CA TYR A 46 -7.18 -7.07 -7.71
C TYR A 46 -8.47 -7.31 -8.50
N ASP A 47 -9.59 -6.95 -7.89
CA ASP A 47 -10.88 -6.84 -8.55
C ASP A 47 -11.57 -5.54 -8.12
N SER A 48 -12.85 -5.38 -8.46
CA SER A 48 -13.61 -4.15 -8.18
C SER A 48 -13.78 -3.83 -6.69
N ARG A 49 -13.40 -4.72 -5.76
CA ARG A 49 -13.63 -4.54 -4.32
C ARG A 49 -12.39 -4.74 -3.45
N ALA A 50 -11.37 -5.46 -3.90
CA ALA A 50 -10.23 -5.79 -3.06
C ALA A 50 -8.97 -6.16 -3.85
N PHE A 51 -7.83 -6.11 -3.15
CA PHE A 51 -6.65 -6.85 -3.56
C PHE A 51 -6.85 -8.34 -3.31
N THR A 52 -6.13 -9.15 -4.08
CA THR A 52 -6.05 -10.60 -3.89
C THR A 52 -4.59 -11.02 -3.80
N ILE A 53 -4.28 -11.82 -2.80
CA ILE A 53 -2.96 -12.40 -2.58
C ILE A 53 -3.15 -13.92 -2.57
N ASP A 54 -2.60 -14.60 -3.57
CA ASP A 54 -2.88 -16.02 -3.85
C ASP A 54 -4.38 -16.35 -3.80
N TYR A 55 -5.17 -15.54 -4.51
CA TYR A 55 -6.63 -15.67 -4.60
C TYR A 55 -7.42 -15.34 -3.31
N ASN A 56 -6.73 -15.04 -2.19
CA ASN A 56 -7.36 -14.57 -0.97
C ASN A 56 -7.59 -13.06 -1.03
N ARG A 57 -8.85 -12.63 -0.97
CA ARG A 57 -9.22 -11.22 -0.93
C ARG A 57 -8.81 -10.57 0.40
N SER A 58 -8.15 -9.43 0.32
CA SER A 58 -7.77 -8.61 1.47
C SER A 58 -7.82 -7.12 1.14
N LEU A 59 -8.00 -6.30 2.17
CA LEU A 59 -7.60 -4.90 2.10
C LEU A 59 -6.12 -4.80 2.47
N LEU A 60 -5.44 -3.79 1.92
CA LEU A 60 -4.12 -3.35 2.37
C LEU A 60 -4.35 -2.12 3.25
N LEU A 61 -4.38 -2.34 4.55
CA LEU A 61 -4.44 -1.25 5.54
C LEU A 61 -3.01 -0.91 5.93
N GLY A 62 -2.56 0.27 5.53
CA GLY A 62 -1.18 0.67 5.68
C GLY A 62 -0.98 2.06 6.26
N GLY A 63 0.23 2.28 6.74
CA GLY A 63 0.77 3.57 7.16
C GLY A 63 2.09 3.84 6.47
N SER A 64 2.46 5.11 6.36
CA SER A 64 3.73 5.53 5.75
C SER A 64 4.82 5.70 6.81
N VAL A 65 5.97 5.07 6.59
CA VAL A 65 7.19 5.24 7.40
C VAL A 65 8.37 5.54 6.48
N HIS A 66 9.01 6.68 6.69
CA HIS A 66 10.17 7.11 5.89
C HIS A 66 11.45 6.81 6.68
N TYR A 67 12.02 5.61 6.46
CA TYR A 67 13.16 5.10 7.24
C TYR A 67 14.36 6.06 7.37
N PRO A 68 14.74 6.89 6.36
CA PRO A 68 15.88 7.79 6.54
C PRO A 68 15.62 8.97 7.49
N ARG A 69 14.36 9.21 7.86
CA ARG A 69 13.97 10.28 8.81
C ARG A 69 14.08 9.85 10.26
N LEU A 70 14.30 8.56 10.50
CA LEU A 70 14.25 7.97 11.83
C LEU A 70 15.64 7.46 12.21
N ALA A 71 15.89 7.38 13.52
CA ALA A 71 17.01 6.61 14.02
C ALA A 71 16.76 5.12 13.74
N MET A 72 17.80 4.35 13.47
CA MET A 72 17.63 2.94 13.07
C MET A 72 17.03 2.09 14.19
N GLU A 73 17.24 2.50 15.44
CA GLU A 73 16.76 1.81 16.62
C GLU A 73 15.23 1.90 16.74
N ASP A 74 14.62 2.94 16.16
CA ASP A 74 13.18 3.20 16.19
C ASP A 74 12.41 2.44 15.09
N TRP A 75 13.09 1.95 14.05
CA TRP A 75 12.43 1.25 12.93
C TRP A 75 11.62 0.05 13.40
N GLY A 76 12.22 -0.82 14.20
CA GLY A 76 11.57 -2.03 14.72
C GLY A 76 10.35 -1.72 15.61
N PRO A 77 10.49 -0.88 16.67
CA PRO A 77 9.37 -0.47 17.50
C PRO A 77 8.19 0.14 16.74
N ILE A 78 8.45 1.01 15.76
CA ILE A 78 7.39 1.62 14.95
C ILE A 78 6.65 0.57 14.11
N LEU A 79 7.38 -0.31 13.41
CA LEU A 79 6.77 -1.37 12.59
C LEU A 79 5.97 -2.35 13.45
N LYS A 80 6.46 -2.66 14.65
CA LYS A 80 5.73 -3.48 15.62
C LYS A 80 4.41 -2.82 16.02
N ASN A 81 4.42 -1.53 16.35
CA ASN A 81 3.21 -0.80 16.72
C ASN A 81 2.21 -0.75 15.56
N MET A 82 2.68 -0.51 14.33
CA MET A 82 1.81 -0.58 13.14
C MET A 82 1.07 -1.91 13.02
N ALA A 83 1.79 -3.03 13.20
CA ALA A 83 1.19 -4.36 13.15
C ALA A 83 0.16 -4.58 14.27
N LEU A 84 0.47 -4.12 15.50
CA LEU A 84 -0.42 -4.16 16.67
C LEU A 84 -1.69 -3.31 16.47
N ASP A 85 -1.57 -2.17 15.78
CA ASP A 85 -2.69 -1.29 15.42
C ASP A 85 -3.56 -1.87 14.28
N GLY A 86 -3.23 -3.07 13.79
CA GLY A 86 -4.01 -3.79 12.80
C GLY A 86 -3.64 -3.53 11.35
N LEU A 87 -2.60 -2.73 11.09
CA LEU A 87 -2.06 -2.53 9.74
C LEU A 87 -1.38 -3.82 9.27
N ASN A 88 -1.57 -4.19 8.00
CA ASN A 88 -0.94 -5.35 7.38
C ASN A 88 0.10 -4.96 6.33
N HIS A 89 0.38 -3.67 6.20
CA HIS A 89 1.23 -3.11 5.16
C HIS A 89 1.92 -1.82 5.61
N VAL A 90 3.15 -1.59 5.14
CA VAL A 90 3.89 -0.33 5.32
C VAL A 90 4.28 0.26 3.97
N GLN A 91 4.08 1.57 3.83
CA GLN A 91 4.51 2.36 2.69
C GLN A 91 5.81 3.08 3.04
N LEU A 92 6.73 3.17 2.08
CA LEU A 92 7.97 3.93 2.24
C LEU A 92 8.34 4.68 0.96
N TYR A 93 9.12 5.75 1.11
CA TYR A 93 9.82 6.40 0.00
C TYR A 93 11.30 6.05 0.04
N VAL A 94 11.89 5.90 -1.15
CA VAL A 94 13.34 5.78 -1.33
C VAL A 94 13.87 7.11 -1.85
N PHE A 95 14.64 7.82 -1.01
CA PHE A 95 15.17 9.15 -1.31
C PHE A 95 16.49 9.02 -2.06
N TRP A 96 16.53 9.38 -3.34
CA TRP A 96 17.71 9.19 -4.18
C TRP A 96 18.94 9.91 -3.62
N ASN A 97 18.80 11.16 -3.17
CA ASN A 97 19.90 11.93 -2.55
C ASN A 97 20.49 11.31 -1.27
N VAL A 98 19.76 10.45 -0.56
CA VAL A 98 20.31 9.68 0.57
C VAL A 98 21.14 8.50 0.06
N HIS A 99 20.69 7.86 -1.01
CA HIS A 99 21.33 6.69 -1.58
C HIS A 99 22.45 6.99 -2.57
N GLU A 100 22.49 8.18 -3.15
CA GLU A 100 23.57 8.65 -4.01
C GLU A 100 23.89 10.11 -3.66
N PRO A 101 24.61 10.34 -2.54
CA PRO A 101 24.86 11.69 -2.02
C PRO A 101 25.88 12.48 -2.84
N LYS A 102 26.59 11.83 -3.77
CA LYS A 102 27.59 12.44 -4.64
C LYS A 102 27.17 12.28 -6.09
N ALA A 103 27.22 13.37 -6.84
CA ALA A 103 26.96 13.33 -8.27
C ALA A 103 27.89 12.31 -8.97
N PRO A 104 27.38 11.60 -10.00
CA PRO A 104 28.17 10.65 -10.76
C PRO A 104 29.40 11.34 -11.38
N GLN A 105 30.58 10.72 -11.27
CA GLN A 105 31.80 11.27 -11.84
C GLN A 105 32.06 10.68 -13.23
N TYR A 106 32.38 11.50 -14.22
CA TYR A 106 32.77 10.99 -15.54
C TYR A 106 34.08 10.21 -15.44
N ASP A 107 34.09 8.99 -15.98
CA ASP A 107 35.26 8.11 -16.09
C ASP A 107 35.75 8.08 -17.55
N PRO A 108 36.89 8.73 -17.86
CA PRO A 108 37.44 8.76 -19.21
C PRO A 108 37.88 7.38 -19.74
N ALA A 109 38.21 6.43 -18.85
CA ALA A 109 38.69 5.11 -19.26
C ALA A 109 37.54 4.24 -19.79
N THR A 110 36.37 4.34 -19.16
CA THR A 110 35.17 3.58 -19.54
C THR A 110 34.21 4.39 -20.42
N LYS A 111 34.42 5.71 -20.54
CA LYS A 111 33.53 6.68 -21.21
C LYS A 111 32.11 6.69 -20.65
N THR A 112 31.96 6.40 -19.36
CA THR A 112 30.67 6.39 -18.66
C THR A 112 30.72 7.23 -17.38
N TYR A 113 29.58 7.33 -16.69
CA TYR A 113 29.52 7.95 -15.36
C TYR A 113 29.64 6.88 -14.27
N LYS A 114 30.55 7.10 -13.32
CA LYS A 114 30.71 6.28 -12.13
C LYS A 114 29.79 6.79 -11.02
N HIS A 115 28.85 5.94 -10.63
CA HIS A 115 27.91 6.15 -9.53
C HIS A 115 28.51 5.67 -8.21
N THR A 116 28.17 6.34 -7.10
CA THR A 116 28.57 5.92 -5.74
C THR A 116 27.34 5.86 -4.84
N TYR A 117 26.94 4.65 -4.47
CA TYR A 117 25.75 4.43 -3.66
C TYR A 117 26.06 4.22 -2.18
N ASP A 118 25.23 4.77 -1.31
CA ASP A 118 25.15 4.46 0.11
C ASP A 118 23.95 3.54 0.38
N LEU A 119 24.23 2.37 0.97
CA LEU A 119 23.25 1.34 1.31
C LEU A 119 23.39 0.91 2.78
N GLU A 120 24.10 1.69 3.59
CA GLU A 120 24.38 1.38 4.99
C GLU A 120 23.69 2.36 5.93
N GLY A 121 23.68 2.05 7.23
CA GLY A 121 23.11 2.92 8.25
C GLY A 121 21.65 3.30 7.94
N ARG A 122 21.36 4.60 7.90
CA ARG A 122 20.01 5.12 7.60
C ARG A 122 19.58 4.93 6.14
N ALA A 123 20.52 4.61 5.25
CA ALA A 123 20.27 4.25 3.86
C ALA A 123 20.10 2.73 3.67
N ASP A 124 20.12 1.92 4.75
CA ASP A 124 19.93 0.47 4.65
C ASP A 124 18.45 0.08 4.44
N LEU A 125 18.01 0.24 3.19
CA LEU A 125 16.66 -0.12 2.75
C LEU A 125 16.38 -1.62 2.93
N ALA A 126 17.38 -2.47 2.69
CA ALA A 126 17.22 -3.93 2.77
C ALA A 126 16.91 -4.36 4.21
N LYS A 127 17.63 -3.81 5.19
CA LYS A 127 17.37 -4.04 6.61
C LYS A 127 15.99 -3.54 7.02
N PHE A 128 15.58 -2.36 6.56
CA PHE A 128 14.24 -1.85 6.86
C PHE A 128 13.13 -2.76 6.30
N ILE A 129 13.24 -3.19 5.04
CA ILE A 129 12.28 -4.13 4.41
C ILE A 129 12.26 -5.46 5.16
N LYS A 130 13.43 -5.97 5.57
CA LYS A 130 13.50 -7.20 6.37
C LYS A 130 12.77 -7.04 7.71
N LEU A 131 12.98 -5.93 8.41
CA LEU A 131 12.28 -5.65 9.68
C LEU A 131 10.77 -5.55 9.49
N ALA A 132 10.29 -4.97 8.38
CA ALA A 132 8.86 -4.92 8.08
C ALA A 132 8.28 -6.33 7.89
N GLY A 133 8.97 -7.18 7.13
CA GLY A 133 8.57 -8.58 6.95
C GLY A 133 8.64 -9.42 8.24
N ASP A 134 9.59 -9.12 9.13
CA ASP A 134 9.69 -9.74 10.46
C ASP A 134 8.54 -9.29 11.40
N ASN A 135 7.92 -8.14 11.14
CA ASN A 135 6.71 -7.65 11.82
C ASN A 135 5.42 -7.97 11.07
N ASP A 136 5.45 -8.94 10.15
CA ASP A 136 4.26 -9.45 9.44
C ASP A 136 3.53 -8.41 8.56
N LEU A 137 4.29 -7.44 8.05
CA LEU A 137 3.81 -6.38 7.15
C LEU A 137 4.25 -6.66 5.71
N PHE A 138 3.33 -6.46 4.76
CA PHE A 138 3.71 -6.26 3.37
C PHE A 138 4.42 -4.90 3.21
N VAL A 139 5.17 -4.70 2.13
CA VAL A 139 5.87 -3.44 1.85
C VAL A 139 5.46 -2.88 0.48
N ASP A 140 5.10 -1.59 0.43
CA ASP A 140 4.95 -0.80 -0.79
C ASP A 140 6.12 0.16 -0.86
N VAL A 141 6.97 -0.09 -1.85
CA VAL A 141 8.21 0.65 -2.06
C VAL A 141 7.94 1.70 -3.14
N ARG A 142 7.82 2.96 -2.73
CA ARG A 142 7.71 4.08 -3.66
C ARG A 142 9.10 4.59 -3.99
N ILE A 143 9.68 3.99 -5.02
CA ILE A 143 11.00 4.36 -5.54
C ILE A 143 10.80 5.58 -6.46
N GLY A 144 11.63 6.61 -6.27
CA GLY A 144 11.62 7.85 -7.04
C GLY A 144 11.89 7.68 -8.55
N PRO A 145 12.41 8.70 -9.26
CA PRO A 145 13.51 9.55 -8.80
C PRO A 145 13.09 10.79 -7.98
N TYR A 146 11.87 11.28 -8.18
CA TYR A 146 11.28 12.36 -7.39
C TYR A 146 10.19 11.79 -6.48
N VAL A 147 10.26 12.08 -5.18
CA VAL A 147 9.30 11.58 -4.18
C VAL A 147 8.47 12.68 -3.53
N CYS A 148 8.77 13.96 -3.81
CA CYS A 148 8.26 15.11 -3.06
C CYS A 148 8.57 14.95 -1.58
N ALA A 149 7.63 14.34 -0.85
CA ALA A 149 7.70 13.96 0.55
C ALA A 149 8.04 15.11 1.50
N GLU A 150 8.01 16.37 1.04
CA GLU A 150 8.50 17.53 1.78
C GLU A 150 9.97 17.31 2.19
N PHE A 151 10.76 16.76 1.26
CA PHE A 151 12.19 16.51 1.42
C PHE A 151 13.02 17.42 0.50
N THR A 152 14.29 17.65 0.86
CA THR A 152 15.18 18.51 0.09
C THR A 152 15.20 18.11 -1.37
N PHE A 153 14.84 19.07 -2.24
CA PHE A 153 14.74 18.92 -3.68
C PHE A 153 13.92 17.70 -4.13
N GLY A 154 12.92 17.30 -3.32
CA GLY A 154 12.06 16.15 -3.59
C GLY A 154 12.79 14.81 -3.65
N GLY A 155 13.97 14.72 -3.03
CA GLY A 155 14.79 13.50 -3.01
C GLY A 155 15.79 13.37 -4.16
N ILE A 156 15.88 14.34 -5.07
CA ILE A 156 16.87 14.33 -6.16
C ILE A 156 18.23 14.84 -5.61
N PRO A 157 19.37 14.17 -5.93
CA PRO A 157 20.72 14.62 -5.56
C PRO A 157 21.12 15.97 -6.16
#